data_AF-A0A7T8GTT7-F1
#
_entry.id   AF-A0A7T8GTT7-F1
#
_cell.length_a   1.000
_cell.length_b   1.000
_cell.length_c   1.000
_cell.angle_alpha   90.00
_cell.angle_beta   90.00
_cell.angle_gamma   90.00
#
_symmetry.space_group_name_H-M   'P 1'
#
loop_
_entity.id
_entity.type
_entity.pdbx_description
1 polymer ?
#
loop_
_entity_poly.entity_id
_entity_poly.type
_entity_poly.pdbx_seq_one_letter_code
_entity_poly.pdbx_strand_id
1 'polypeptide(L)'
;MERLTNEQRLQIVEIYYQNSCSVKNVHRLLRPYYGRHNRPCESTIRAVITKFRTKFTLLDIKPSTRMRTVRTEENIAAVASSVNENREMSIRRRSQQLGLCYSTTWKILSVDLGLKAYKIQLLQELKPNDLPQRLMFGEWALEQLDENPLFYRKIVFSDEAHFWLNGYVNKQNCRIWSDEQPHAINELPMHPEKTTVWCGLWAGGIIGPFFFKDDRGRNVT
;
A
#
# COMPACT_ATOMS: atom_id res chain seq x y z
N MET A 1 -33.51 -3.42 -11.64
CA MET A 1 -34.01 -3.88 -12.96
C MET A 1 -33.05 -4.93 -13.48
N GLU A 2 -33.52 -6.16 -13.64
CA GLU A 2 -32.73 -7.24 -14.23
C GLU A 2 -32.36 -6.91 -15.68
N ARG A 3 -31.17 -7.34 -16.11
CA ARG A 3 -30.71 -7.15 -17.48
C ARG A 3 -31.47 -8.11 -18.41
N LEU A 4 -32.03 -7.56 -19.48
CA LEU A 4 -32.64 -8.35 -20.56
C LEU A 4 -31.64 -9.31 -21.18
N THR A 5 -32.01 -10.59 -21.26
CA THR A 5 -31.25 -11.62 -21.97
C THR A 5 -31.32 -11.40 -23.48
N ASN A 6 -30.45 -12.07 -24.25
CA ASN A 6 -30.44 -11.94 -25.72
C ASN A 6 -31.74 -12.46 -26.35
N GLU A 7 -32.31 -13.54 -25.82
CA GLU A 7 -33.59 -14.11 -26.26
C GLU A 7 -34.74 -13.13 -26.04
N GLN A 8 -34.78 -12.49 -24.86
CA GLN A 8 -35.79 -11.48 -24.56
C GLN A 8 -35.66 -10.26 -25.49
N ARG A 9 -34.44 -9.87 -25.87
CA ARG A 9 -34.22 -8.79 -26.85
C ARG A 9 -34.68 -9.19 -28.25
N LEU A 10 -34.46 -10.44 -28.66
CA LEU A 10 -34.94 -10.96 -29.95
C LEU A 10 -36.47 -10.94 -30.00
N GLN A 11 -37.12 -11.44 -28.94
CA GLN A 11 -38.57 -11.45 -28.83
C GLN A 11 -39.18 -10.04 -28.95
N ILE A 12 -38.55 -9.03 -28.35
CA ILE A 12 -38.98 -7.63 -28.47
C ILE A 12 -38.88 -7.14 -29.92
N VAL A 13 -37.82 -7.50 -30.65
CA VAL A 13 -37.62 -7.12 -32.05
C VAL A 13 -38.66 -7.76 -32.95
N GLU A 14 -38.94 -9.06 -32.78
CA GLU A 14 -39.94 -9.79 -33.56
C GLU A 14 -41.35 -9.19 -33.38
N ILE A 15 -41.78 -9.01 -32.13
CA ILE A 15 -43.09 -8.42 -31.81
C ILE A 15 -43.18 -6.98 -32.36
N TYR A 16 -42.08 -6.22 -32.37
CA TYR A 16 -42.06 -4.86 -32.91
C TYR A 16 -42.34 -4.81 -34.41
N TYR A 17 -41.72 -5.69 -35.19
CA TYR A 17 -41.95 -5.72 -36.64
C TYR A 17 -43.32 -6.31 -37.00
N GLN A 18 -43.82 -7.29 -36.24
CA GLN A 18 -45.17 -7.85 -36.45
C GLN A 18 -46.30 -6.85 -36.13
N ASN A 19 -46.06 -5.85 -35.29
CA ASN A 19 -47.09 -4.90 -34.82
C ASN A 19 -46.88 -3.48 -35.34
N SER A 20 -46.59 -3.35 -36.63
CA SER A 20 -46.48 -2.08 -37.35
C SER A 20 -45.47 -1.10 -36.75
N CYS A 21 -44.39 -1.59 -36.14
CA CYS A 21 -43.36 -0.76 -35.52
C CYS A 21 -43.87 0.16 -34.39
N SER A 22 -44.95 -0.20 -33.69
CA SER A 22 -45.50 0.60 -32.59
C SER A 22 -44.96 0.16 -31.22
N VAL A 23 -44.10 0.98 -30.60
CA VAL A 23 -43.54 0.71 -29.25
C VAL A 23 -44.63 0.50 -28.21
N LYS A 24 -45.74 1.25 -28.29
CA LYS A 24 -46.86 1.14 -27.35
C LYS A 24 -47.59 -0.20 -27.47
N ASN A 25 -47.73 -0.72 -28.69
CA ASN A 25 -48.36 -2.03 -28.94
C ASN A 25 -47.46 -3.15 -28.44
N VAL A 26 -46.16 -3.09 -28.71
CA VAL A 26 -45.17 -4.05 -28.17
C VAL A 26 -45.20 -4.04 -26.66
N HIS A 27 -45.17 -2.88 -26.02
CA HIS A 27 -45.25 -2.77 -24.57
C HIS A 27 -46.52 -3.46 -24.04
N ARG A 28 -47.69 -3.26 -24.65
CA ARG A 28 -48.93 -3.96 -24.25
C ARG A 28 -48.83 -5.48 -24.44
N LEU A 29 -48.30 -5.94 -25.57
CA LEU A 29 -48.17 -7.36 -25.93
C LEU A 29 -47.11 -8.12 -25.13
N LEU A 30 -46.15 -7.43 -24.52
CA LEU A 30 -45.17 -8.06 -23.61
C LEU A 30 -45.77 -8.38 -22.23
N ARG A 31 -46.98 -7.89 -21.91
CA ARG A 31 -47.61 -8.09 -20.59
C ARG A 31 -47.88 -9.56 -20.22
N PRO A 32 -48.35 -10.45 -21.13
CA PRO A 32 -48.54 -11.86 -20.82
C PRO A 32 -47.22 -12.62 -20.61
N TYR A 33 -46.16 -12.23 -21.32
CA TYR A 33 -44.86 -12.92 -21.27
C TYR A 33 -44.02 -12.56 -20.03
N TYR A 34 -44.03 -11.28 -19.62
CA TYR A 34 -43.19 -10.77 -18.54
C TYR A 34 -43.98 -10.39 -17.28
N GLY A 35 -45.31 -10.50 -17.29
CA GLY A 35 -46.17 -10.07 -16.20
C GLY A 35 -46.31 -8.55 -16.06
N ARG A 36 -47.08 -8.10 -15.05
CA ARG A 36 -47.44 -6.68 -14.87
C ARG A 36 -46.24 -5.79 -14.51
N HIS A 37 -45.27 -6.32 -13.76
CA HIS A 37 -44.19 -5.54 -13.15
C HIS A 37 -42.80 -5.77 -13.75
N ASN A 38 -42.57 -6.90 -14.44
CA ASN A 38 -41.25 -7.24 -14.99
C ASN A 38 -41.13 -6.95 -16.50
N ARG A 39 -42.18 -6.38 -17.10
CA ARG A 39 -42.19 -5.93 -18.50
C ARG A 39 -41.14 -4.82 -18.73
N PRO A 40 -40.34 -4.90 -19.82
CA PRO A 40 -39.47 -3.81 -20.25
C PRO A 40 -40.25 -2.53 -20.49
N CYS A 41 -39.77 -1.39 -19.98
CA CYS A 41 -40.41 -0.11 -20.21
C CYS A 41 -40.23 0.34 -21.68
N GLU A 42 -41.06 1.28 -22.11
CA GLU A 42 -41.03 1.77 -23.50
C GLU A 42 -39.67 2.37 -23.91
N SER A 43 -38.93 2.97 -22.97
CA SER A 43 -37.59 3.49 -23.24
C SER A 43 -36.58 2.37 -23.48
N THR A 44 -36.67 1.27 -22.73
CA THR A 44 -35.84 0.07 -22.97
C THR A 44 -36.18 -0.57 -24.31
N ILE A 45 -37.47 -0.68 -24.66
CA ILE A 45 -37.90 -1.19 -25.98
C ILE A 45 -37.32 -0.32 -27.10
N ARG A 46 -37.46 1.02 -27.00
CA ARG A 46 -36.84 1.95 -27.95
C ARG A 46 -35.33 1.75 -28.04
N ALA A 47 -34.63 1.66 -26.91
CA ALA A 47 -33.18 1.48 -26.89
C ALA A 47 -32.76 0.17 -27.57
N VAL A 48 -33.49 -0.93 -27.37
CA VAL A 48 -33.24 -2.22 -28.03
C VAL A 48 -33.44 -2.12 -29.54
N ILE A 49 -34.56 -1.53 -30.00
CA ILE A 49 -34.85 -1.36 -31.44
C ILE A 49 -33.85 -0.41 -32.10
N THR A 50 -33.54 0.72 -31.48
CA THR A 50 -32.54 1.67 -32.02
C THR A 50 -31.17 1.02 -32.10
N LYS A 51 -30.76 0.24 -31.09
CA LYS A 51 -29.50 -0.53 -31.11
C LYS A 51 -29.51 -1.55 -32.25
N PHE A 52 -30.61 -2.29 -32.42
CA PHE A 52 -30.74 -3.26 -33.50
C PHE A 52 -30.69 -2.60 -34.89
N ARG A 53 -31.41 -1.50 -35.11
CA ARG A 53 -31.41 -0.78 -36.40
C ARG A 53 -30.08 -0.14 -36.77
N THR A 54 -29.31 0.32 -35.79
CA THR A 54 -28.04 1.02 -36.03
C THR A 54 -26.85 0.08 -36.11
N LYS A 55 -26.82 -0.97 -35.28
CA LYS A 55 -25.65 -1.85 -35.12
C LYS A 55 -25.92 -3.31 -35.47
N PHE A 56 -27.16 -3.66 -35.84
CA PHE A 56 -27.59 -5.01 -36.23
C PHE A 56 -27.18 -6.11 -35.24
N THR A 57 -27.12 -5.76 -33.94
CA THR A 57 -26.68 -6.68 -32.88
C THR A 57 -27.62 -6.65 -31.67
N LEU A 58 -27.84 -7.83 -31.10
CA LEU A 58 -28.56 -8.00 -29.84
C LEU A 58 -27.61 -8.07 -28.64
N LEU A 59 -26.32 -8.32 -28.89
CA LEU A 59 -25.30 -8.46 -27.86
C LEU A 59 -25.07 -7.16 -27.07
N ASP A 60 -24.50 -7.30 -25.89
CA ASP A 60 -24.02 -6.17 -25.11
C ASP A 60 -22.81 -5.52 -25.80
N ILE A 61 -22.91 -4.21 -26.00
CA ILE A 61 -21.81 -3.44 -26.55
C ILE A 61 -20.89 -3.13 -25.39
N LYS A 62 -19.68 -3.66 -25.44
CA LYS A 62 -18.66 -3.34 -24.45
C LYS A 62 -18.46 -1.82 -24.47
N PRO A 63 -18.64 -1.12 -23.33
CA PRO A 63 -18.36 0.30 -23.27
C PRO A 63 -16.89 0.52 -23.64
N SER A 64 -16.60 1.66 -24.27
CA SER A 64 -15.22 2.06 -24.55
C SER A 64 -14.43 2.04 -23.24
N THR A 65 -13.32 1.29 -23.22
CA THR A 65 -12.45 1.23 -22.05
C THR A 65 -11.94 2.63 -21.76
N ARG A 66 -12.13 3.09 -20.53
CA ARG A 66 -11.62 4.39 -20.09
C ARG A 66 -10.09 4.40 -20.26
N MET A 67 -9.59 5.28 -21.13
CA MET A 67 -8.15 5.44 -21.34
C MET A 67 -7.48 5.92 -20.05
N ARG A 68 -6.34 5.31 -19.71
CA ARG A 68 -5.50 5.75 -18.59
C ARG A 68 -4.73 7.00 -19.05
N THR A 69 -5.05 8.15 -18.48
CA THR A 69 -4.43 9.43 -18.88
C THR A 69 -3.06 9.67 -18.26
N VAL A 70 -2.77 9.08 -17.10
CA VAL A 70 -1.53 9.38 -16.32
C VAL A 70 -0.58 8.19 -16.23
N ARG A 71 -1.09 6.95 -16.20
CA ARG A 71 -0.27 5.73 -16.27
C ARG A 71 -0.03 5.34 -17.73
N THR A 72 0.64 6.23 -18.45
CA THR A 72 1.13 5.99 -19.81
C THR A 72 2.41 5.15 -19.76
N GLU A 73 2.75 4.49 -20.88
CA GLU A 73 3.98 3.70 -20.99
C GLU A 73 5.23 4.56 -20.75
N GLU A 74 5.21 5.81 -21.21
CA GLU A 74 6.27 6.79 -20.98
C GLU A 74 6.50 7.07 -19.48
N ASN A 75 5.43 7.31 -18.72
CA ASN A 75 5.54 7.55 -17.27
C ASN A 75 5.97 6.30 -16.51
N ILE A 76 5.56 5.11 -16.98
CA ILE A 76 6.01 3.84 -16.41
C ILE A 76 7.52 3.66 -16.65
N ALA A 77 8.00 3.92 -17.86
CA ALA A 77 9.41 3.88 -18.21
C ALA A 77 10.23 4.90 -17.41
N ALA A 78 9.74 6.13 -17.25
CA ALA A 78 10.41 7.16 -16.45
C ALA A 78 10.55 6.76 -14.97
N VAL A 79 9.51 6.18 -14.38
CA VAL A 79 9.57 5.64 -13.01
C VAL A 79 10.54 4.47 -12.92
N ALA A 80 10.55 3.56 -13.91
CA ALA A 80 11.46 2.42 -13.95
C ALA A 80 12.93 2.86 -14.02
N SER A 81 13.27 3.80 -14.91
CA SER A 81 14.62 4.37 -15.01
C SER A 81 15.06 5.00 -13.70
N SER A 82 14.19 5.79 -13.08
CA SER A 82 14.46 6.43 -11.80
C SER A 82 14.70 5.40 -10.68
N VAL A 83 14.00 4.26 -10.68
CA VAL A 83 14.24 3.18 -9.70
C VAL A 83 15.59 2.52 -9.94
N ASN A 84 15.96 2.31 -11.20
CA ASN A 84 17.25 1.72 -11.56
C ASN A 84 18.42 2.62 -11.13
N GLU A 85 18.27 3.94 -11.23
CA GLU A 85 19.26 4.92 -10.74
C GLU A 85 19.38 4.92 -9.21
N ASN A 86 18.24 4.92 -8.51
CA ASN A 86 18.23 4.93 -7.05
C ASN A 86 17.00 4.20 -6.50
N ARG A 87 17.22 3.00 -5.97
CA ARG A 87 16.19 2.12 -5.40
C ARG A 87 15.72 2.56 -4.01
N GLU A 88 16.51 3.34 -3.29
CA GLU A 88 16.22 3.79 -1.92
C GLU A 88 15.40 5.08 -1.87
N MET A 89 15.23 5.74 -3.02
CA MET A 89 14.53 7.01 -3.09
C MET A 89 13.07 6.88 -2.66
N SER A 90 12.64 7.78 -1.78
CA SER A 90 11.25 7.81 -1.31
C SER A 90 10.27 8.09 -2.46
N ILE A 91 9.07 7.52 -2.37
CA ILE A 91 8.02 7.73 -3.38
C ILE A 91 7.70 9.23 -3.52
N ARG A 92 7.67 9.99 -2.42
CA ARG A 92 7.37 11.43 -2.46
C ARG A 92 8.42 12.22 -3.24
N ARG A 93 9.71 11.90 -3.04
CA ARG A 93 10.79 12.55 -3.77
C ARG A 93 10.76 12.16 -5.24
N ARG A 94 10.55 10.88 -5.53
CA ARG A 94 10.42 10.37 -6.90
C ARG A 94 9.22 10.99 -7.63
N SER A 95 8.08 11.11 -6.96
CA SER A 95 6.88 11.72 -7.52
C SER A 95 7.09 13.20 -7.83
N GLN A 96 7.79 13.92 -6.94
CA GLN A 96 8.15 15.33 -7.15
C GLN A 96 9.09 15.51 -8.34
N GLN A 97 10.13 14.67 -8.47
CA GLN A 97 11.08 14.74 -9.59
C GLN A 97 10.42 14.44 -10.93
N LEU A 98 9.50 13.49 -10.97
CA LEU A 98 8.81 13.07 -12.20
C LEU A 98 7.54 13.88 -12.48
N GLY A 99 7.17 14.86 -11.63
CA GLY A 99 5.94 15.63 -11.79
C GLY A 99 4.66 14.79 -11.66
N LEU A 100 4.74 13.61 -11.02
CA LEU A 100 3.62 12.69 -10.83
C LEU A 100 2.99 12.86 -9.45
N CYS A 101 1.72 12.50 -9.33
CA CYS A 101 1.10 12.40 -8.00
C CYS A 101 1.57 11.12 -7.28
N TYR A 102 1.71 11.22 -5.95
CA TYR A 102 2.17 10.12 -5.10
C TYR A 102 1.43 8.80 -5.36
N SER A 103 0.09 8.84 -5.46
CA SER A 103 -0.72 7.65 -5.68
C SER A 103 -0.47 6.98 -7.03
N THR A 104 -0.12 7.76 -8.06
CA THR A 104 0.19 7.22 -9.39
C THR A 104 1.58 6.60 -9.37
N THR A 105 2.58 7.27 -8.80
CA THR A 105 3.92 6.71 -8.64
C THR A 105 3.88 5.41 -7.83
N TRP A 106 3.14 5.37 -6.72
CA TRP A 106 2.96 4.15 -5.93
C TRP A 106 2.33 3.02 -6.75
N LYS A 107 1.25 3.31 -7.50
CA LYS A 107 0.59 2.34 -8.37
C LYS A 107 1.49 1.82 -9.48
N ILE A 108 2.35 2.65 -10.04
CA ILE A 108 3.33 2.25 -11.06
C ILE A 108 4.35 1.31 -10.42
N LEU A 109 4.93 1.68 -9.28
CA LEU A 109 5.89 0.85 -8.56
C LEU A 109 5.31 -0.52 -8.18
N SER A 110 4.11 -0.56 -7.62
CA SER A 110 3.54 -1.80 -7.06
C SER A 110 2.82 -2.67 -8.09
N VAL A 111 2.10 -2.08 -9.05
CA VAL A 111 1.23 -2.84 -9.98
C VAL A 111 1.86 -2.98 -11.36
N ASP A 112 2.48 -1.92 -11.91
CA ASP A 112 3.07 -2.02 -13.26
C ASP A 112 4.47 -2.66 -13.20
N LEU A 113 5.29 -2.29 -12.20
CA LEU A 113 6.65 -2.79 -12.03
C LEU A 113 6.75 -3.99 -11.08
N GLY A 114 5.69 -4.29 -10.30
CA GLY A 114 5.67 -5.42 -9.38
C GLY A 114 6.65 -5.32 -8.20
N LEU A 115 7.18 -4.13 -7.92
CA LEU A 115 8.20 -3.93 -6.88
C LEU A 115 7.59 -3.95 -5.48
N LYS A 116 8.36 -4.46 -4.54
CA LYS A 116 8.02 -4.48 -3.11
C LYS A 116 8.91 -3.49 -2.37
N ALA A 117 8.34 -2.87 -1.34
CA ALA A 117 9.09 -2.01 -0.45
C ALA A 117 9.67 -2.83 0.71
N TYR A 118 10.97 -2.99 0.72
CA TYR A 118 11.69 -3.66 1.79
C TYR A 118 12.18 -2.66 2.82
N LYS A 119 11.88 -2.92 4.08
CA LYS A 119 12.39 -2.14 5.21
C LYS A 119 13.74 -2.67 5.61
N ILE A 120 14.72 -1.79 5.79
CA ILE A 120 16.03 -2.17 6.30
C ILE A 120 15.86 -2.70 7.73
N GLN A 121 16.29 -3.94 7.95
CA GLN A 121 16.41 -4.55 9.27
C GLN A 121 17.87 -4.47 9.70
N LEU A 122 18.14 -3.84 10.85
CA LEU A 122 19.40 -4.04 11.53
C LEU A 122 19.19 -5.19 12.51
N LEU A 123 19.82 -6.32 12.21
CA LEU A 123 19.84 -7.49 13.07
C LEU A 123 21.23 -7.56 13.69
N GLN A 124 21.28 -7.82 15.00
CA GLN A 124 22.51 -8.29 15.63
C GLN A 124 22.62 -9.78 15.36
N GLU A 125 23.83 -10.23 15.02
CA GLU A 125 24.12 -11.65 14.90
C GLU A 125 24.04 -12.30 16.28
N LEU A 126 23.13 -13.27 16.43
CA LEU A 126 23.02 -14.06 17.66
C LEU A 126 24.03 -15.19 17.61
N LYS A 127 24.89 -15.26 18.62
CA LYS A 127 25.82 -16.37 18.83
C LYS A 127 25.10 -17.55 19.48
N PRO A 128 25.58 -18.79 19.30
CA PRO A 128 24.97 -19.98 19.90
C PRO A 128 24.77 -19.89 21.43
N ASN A 129 25.66 -19.16 22.13
CA ASN A 129 25.58 -18.96 23.57
C ASN A 129 24.56 -17.90 24.01
N ASP A 130 24.09 -17.04 23.12
CA ASP A 130 23.18 -15.96 23.49
C ASP A 130 21.80 -16.53 23.86
N LEU A 131 21.35 -17.58 23.18
CA LEU A 131 20.07 -18.23 23.45
C LEU A 131 19.98 -18.81 24.88
N PRO A 132 20.91 -19.68 25.34
CA PRO A 132 20.85 -20.20 26.70
C PRO A 132 21.02 -19.10 27.75
N GLN A 133 21.88 -18.11 27.53
CA GLN A 133 22.04 -16.98 28.47
C GLN A 133 20.77 -16.14 28.62
N ARG A 134 20.07 -15.88 27.51
CA ARG A 134 18.80 -15.15 27.53
C ARG A 134 17.69 -15.94 28.22
N LEU A 135 17.66 -17.27 28.05
CA LEU A 135 16.72 -18.14 28.75
C LEU A 135 16.97 -18.13 30.25
N MET A 136 18.22 -18.34 30.68
CA MET A 136 18.60 -18.32 32.09
C MET A 136 18.25 -16.99 32.76
N PHE A 137 18.51 -15.87 32.09
CA PHE A 137 18.11 -14.55 32.61
C PHE A 137 16.59 -14.41 32.71
N GLY A 138 15.84 -14.90 31.72
CA GLY A 138 14.38 -14.86 31.72
C GLY A 138 13.78 -15.66 32.87
N GLU A 139 14.27 -16.89 33.09
CA GLU A 139 13.85 -17.75 34.20
C GLU A 139 14.17 -17.12 35.56
N TRP A 140 15.40 -16.65 35.74
CA TRP A 140 15.80 -15.94 36.95
C TRP A 140 14.93 -14.71 37.22
N ALA A 141 14.62 -13.91 36.19
CA ALA A 141 13.79 -12.71 36.35
C ALA A 141 12.35 -13.07 36.74
N LEU A 142 11.80 -14.19 36.26
CA LEU A 142 10.50 -14.69 36.66
C LEU A 142 10.49 -15.14 38.12
N GLU A 143 11.50 -15.88 38.56
CA GLU A 143 11.65 -16.30 39.96
C GLU A 143 11.71 -15.09 40.92
N GLN A 144 12.48 -14.06 40.57
CA GLN A 144 12.57 -12.83 41.37
C GLN A 144 11.23 -12.07 41.46
N LEU A 145 10.41 -12.14 40.40
CA LEU A 145 9.08 -11.54 40.38
C LEU A 145 8.06 -12.36 41.20
N ASP A 146 8.17 -13.69 41.19
CA ASP A 146 7.33 -14.59 42.00
C ASP A 146 7.61 -14.44 43.50
N GLU A 147 8.89 -14.31 43.89
CA GLU A 147 9.28 -14.06 45.28
C GLU A 147 8.85 -12.67 45.76
N ASN A 148 8.93 -11.66 44.90
CA ASN A 148 8.56 -10.30 45.24
C ASN A 148 7.87 -9.59 44.06
N PRO A 149 6.54 -9.42 44.12
CA PRO A 149 5.78 -8.73 43.07
C PRO A 149 6.20 -7.28 42.83
N LEU A 150 6.91 -6.64 43.77
CA LEU A 150 7.43 -5.27 43.64
C LEU A 150 8.91 -5.22 43.25
N PHE A 151 9.53 -6.34 42.88
CA PHE A 151 10.95 -6.41 42.50
C PHE A 151 11.29 -5.45 41.35
N TYR A 152 10.36 -5.22 40.42
CA TYR A 152 10.52 -4.26 39.33
C TYR A 152 10.87 -2.83 39.80
N ARG A 153 10.51 -2.45 41.04
CA ARG A 153 10.87 -1.14 41.62
C ARG A 153 12.34 -1.00 41.99
N LYS A 154 13.04 -2.13 42.12
CA LYS A 154 14.48 -2.19 42.41
C LYS A 154 15.33 -2.21 41.14
N ILE A 155 14.71 -2.37 39.97
CA ILE A 155 15.39 -2.41 38.68
C ILE A 155 15.54 -0.99 38.13
N VAL A 156 16.76 -0.66 37.72
CA VAL A 156 17.07 0.53 36.92
C VAL A 156 17.57 0.04 35.58
N PHE A 157 16.86 0.37 34.51
CA PHE A 157 17.32 0.20 33.15
C PHE A 157 18.14 1.42 32.77
N SER A 158 19.26 1.25 32.07
CA SER A 158 20.01 2.36 31.51
C SER A 158 20.46 2.01 30.11
N ASP A 159 20.45 2.99 29.22
CA ASP A 159 20.96 2.80 27.86
C ASP A 159 21.58 4.11 27.34
N GLU A 160 22.40 3.98 26.30
CA GLU A 160 22.98 5.08 25.56
C GLU A 160 22.34 5.16 24.17
N ALA A 161 21.88 6.36 23.80
CA ALA A 161 21.36 6.63 22.47
C ALA A 161 22.27 7.59 21.72
N HIS A 162 22.63 7.22 20.49
CA HIS A 162 23.36 8.09 19.56
C HIS A 162 22.40 8.82 18.62
N PHE A 163 22.43 10.15 18.65
CA PHE A 163 21.72 11.01 17.71
C PHE A 163 22.69 11.58 16.70
N TRP A 164 22.57 11.13 15.45
CA TRP A 164 23.45 11.51 14.36
C TRP A 164 22.98 12.83 13.72
N LEU A 165 23.87 13.80 13.56
CA LEU A 165 23.54 15.13 13.02
C LEU A 165 23.52 15.16 11.49
N ASN A 166 24.14 14.17 10.84
CA ASN A 166 24.33 14.13 9.38
C ASN A 166 23.24 13.36 8.62
N GLY A 167 22.09 13.07 9.22
CA GLY A 167 20.99 12.38 8.54
C GLY A 167 21.27 10.90 8.26
N TYR A 168 21.94 10.22 9.20
CA TYR A 168 22.16 8.77 9.20
C TYR A 168 20.88 7.99 8.85
N VAL A 169 21.05 6.78 8.29
CA VAL A 169 19.95 5.91 7.78
C VAL A 169 18.78 5.88 8.76
N ASN A 170 17.74 6.65 8.46
CA ASN A 170 16.53 6.62 9.23
C ASN A 170 15.74 5.37 8.83
N LYS A 171 15.85 4.30 9.61
CA LYS A 171 15.18 3.00 9.39
C LYS A 171 13.67 3.11 9.15
N GLN A 172 13.01 4.19 9.59
CA GLN A 172 11.58 4.40 9.32
C GLN A 172 11.31 4.90 7.89
N ASN A 173 12.26 5.62 7.31
CA ASN A 173 12.12 6.26 6.01
C ASN A 173 12.88 5.54 4.90
N CYS A 174 13.93 4.78 5.24
CA CYS A 174 14.70 3.98 4.28
C CYS A 174 13.89 2.73 3.87
N ARG A 175 13.40 2.78 2.63
CA ARG A 175 12.73 1.67 1.95
C ARG A 175 13.46 1.40 0.65
N ILE A 176 13.84 0.16 0.40
CA ILE A 176 14.45 -0.27 -0.84
C ILE A 176 13.36 -0.89 -1.70
N TRP A 177 13.18 -0.36 -2.91
CA TRP A 177 12.25 -0.93 -3.89
C TRP A 177 12.98 -1.98 -4.72
N SER A 178 12.55 -3.22 -4.61
CA SER A 178 13.11 -4.35 -5.36
C SER A 178 12.04 -5.43 -5.57
N ASP A 179 12.24 -6.28 -6.57
CA ASP A 179 11.50 -7.51 -6.80
C ASP A 179 11.84 -8.61 -5.79
N GLU A 180 13.13 -8.72 -5.43
CA GLU A 180 13.68 -9.67 -4.45
C GLU A 180 14.21 -8.97 -3.19
N GLN A 181 14.44 -9.74 -2.11
CA GLN A 181 14.99 -9.21 -0.86
C GLN A 181 16.41 -8.67 -1.11
N PRO A 182 16.66 -7.36 -0.93
CA PRO A 182 17.97 -6.80 -1.18
C PRO A 182 18.91 -7.16 -0.01
N HIS A 183 19.96 -7.92 -0.30
CA HIS A 183 21.11 -8.14 0.61
C HIS A 183 22.08 -6.95 0.56
N ALA A 184 21.56 -5.73 0.76
CA ALA A 184 22.36 -4.52 0.68
C ALA A 184 23.24 -4.37 1.93
N ILE A 185 24.54 -4.17 1.71
CA ILE A 185 25.51 -3.81 2.74
C ILE A 185 25.83 -2.33 2.54
N ASN A 186 25.47 -1.50 3.51
CA ASN A 186 25.79 -0.08 3.47
C ASN A 186 27.01 0.18 4.35
N GLU A 187 28.12 0.51 3.70
CA GLU A 187 29.33 0.98 4.36
C GLU A 187 29.11 2.42 4.86
N LEU A 188 29.42 2.66 6.13
CA LEU A 188 29.18 3.94 6.78
C LEU A 188 30.51 4.51 7.26
N PRO A 189 30.70 5.84 7.20
CA PRO A 189 31.90 6.47 7.70
C PRO A 189 32.07 6.13 9.19
N MET A 190 33.32 5.85 9.59
CA MET A 190 33.64 5.32 10.92
C MET A 190 33.34 6.32 12.06
N HIS A 191 33.32 7.62 11.77
CA HIS A 191 33.12 8.69 12.76
C HIS A 191 32.19 9.82 12.27
N PRO A 192 30.88 9.56 12.12
CA PRO A 192 29.92 10.62 11.85
C PRO A 192 29.65 11.45 13.12
N GLU A 193 29.46 12.76 12.98
CA GLU A 193 29.10 13.63 14.11
C GLU A 193 27.81 13.14 14.76
N LYS A 194 27.90 12.81 16.05
CA LYS A 194 26.76 12.36 16.87
C LYS A 194 26.72 13.10 18.20
N THR A 195 25.59 12.99 18.86
CA THR A 195 25.47 13.33 20.28
C THR A 195 25.05 12.06 21.00
N THR A 196 25.85 11.64 21.97
CA THR A 196 25.54 10.49 22.83
C THR A 196 24.80 10.98 24.06
N VAL A 197 23.66 10.37 24.32
CA VAL A 197 22.82 10.68 25.49
C VAL A 197 22.66 9.41 26.30
N TRP A 198 22.98 9.49 27.58
CA TRP A 198 22.68 8.45 28.54
C TRP A 198 21.35 8.75 29.24
N CYS A 199 20.53 7.72 29.44
CA CYS A 199 19.30 7.84 30.20
C CYS A 199 19.01 6.55 30.97
N GLY A 200 18.61 6.71 32.22
CA GLY A 200 18.10 5.66 33.08
C GLY A 200 16.57 5.71 33.21
N LEU A 201 15.96 4.56 33.38
CA LEU A 201 14.53 4.36 33.61
C LEU A 201 14.36 3.45 34.82
N TRP A 202 13.51 3.85 35.75
CA TRP A 202 13.15 3.03 36.89
C TRP A 202 11.67 3.26 37.24
N ALA A 203 11.14 2.50 38.19
CA ALA A 203 9.71 2.55 38.50
C ALA A 203 9.18 3.94 38.94
N GLY A 204 10.05 4.82 39.43
CA GLY A 204 9.68 6.19 39.82
C GLY A 204 9.89 7.25 38.74
N GLY A 205 10.38 6.90 37.55
CA GLY A 205 10.52 7.82 36.43
C GLY A 205 11.85 7.73 35.68
N ILE A 206 12.23 8.84 35.06
CA ILE A 206 13.42 8.96 34.20
C ILE A 206 14.58 9.55 35.01
N ILE A 207 15.77 8.96 34.89
CA ILE A 207 17.04 9.44 35.44
C ILE A 207 17.90 9.93 34.27
N GLY A 208 18.06 11.24 34.12
CA GLY A 208 18.69 11.83 32.93
C GLY A 208 17.74 12.80 32.23
N PRO A 209 18.03 13.28 31.01
CA PRO A 209 19.10 12.89 30.08
C PRO A 209 20.47 13.47 30.43
N PHE A 210 21.52 12.65 30.34
CA PHE A 210 22.90 13.11 30.47
C PHE A 210 23.57 13.17 29.09
N PHE A 211 24.08 14.34 28.74
CA PHE A 211 24.79 14.57 27.47
C PHE A 211 26.28 14.51 27.74
N PHE A 212 26.97 13.58 27.09
CA PHE A 212 28.42 13.49 27.20
C PHE A 212 29.07 14.71 26.54
N LYS A 213 29.99 15.37 27.27
CA LYS A 213 30.75 16.52 26.81
C LYS A 213 32.26 16.28 27.00
N ASP A 214 33.05 16.72 26.02
CA ASP A 214 34.51 16.74 26.00
C ASP A 214 35.04 17.80 26.99
N ASP A 215 36.34 17.78 27.30
CA ASP A 215 37.00 18.69 28.25
C ASP A 215 36.83 20.18 27.90
N ARG A 216 36.48 20.46 26.65
CA ARG A 216 36.18 21.81 26.12
C ARG A 216 34.69 22.18 26.17
N GLY A 217 33.85 21.38 26.82
CA GLY A 217 32.41 21.63 26.98
C GLY A 217 31.55 21.37 25.73
N ARG A 218 32.15 20.79 24.68
CA ARG A 218 31.44 20.39 23.43
C ARG A 218 30.86 18.99 23.59
N ASN A 219 29.73 18.69 22.97
CA ASN A 219 29.18 17.33 23.01
C ASN A 219 30.20 16.33 22.44
N VAL A 220 30.41 15.20 23.12
CA VAL A 220 31.25 14.12 22.62
C VAL A 220 30.52 13.47 21.45
N THR A 221 31.09 13.66 20.26
CA THR A 221 30.78 12.91 19.03
C THR A 221 31.42 11.55 19.09
#